data_AF-A0A0B6ZQR4-F1
#
_entry.id   AF-A0A0B6ZQR4-F1
#
_cell.length_a   1.000
_cell.length_b   1.000
_cell.length_c   1.000
_cell.angle_alpha   90.00
_cell.angle_beta   90.00
_cell.angle_gamma   90.00
#
_symmetry.space_group_name_H-M   'P 1'
#
loop_
_entity.id
_entity.type
_entity.pdbx_description
1 polymer ?
#
loop_
_entity_poly.entity_id
_entity_poly.type
_entity_poly.pdbx_seq_one_letter_code
_entity_poly.pdbx_strand_id
1 'polypeptide(L)'
;MFQLVRENAPPCLTVIHYTELMQDKGIVLMNGQFDQKVLNQQLALSLVQQMSIFYGRDSKYYDMVHRFNYQPVKFQYQELIDALKSLPQYDMK
;
A
#
# COMPACT_ATOMS: atom_id res chain seq x y z
N MET A 1 -8.04 11.43 12.34
CA MET A 1 -9.32 10.69 12.46
C MET A 1 -9.13 9.35 13.18
N PHE A 2 -8.12 8.54 12.84
CA PHE A 2 -7.83 7.28 13.57
C PHE A 2 -7.62 7.44 15.08
N GLN A 3 -6.85 8.44 15.54
CA GLN A 3 -6.62 8.65 16.98
C GLN A 3 -7.86 9.14 17.74
N LEU A 4 -8.87 9.67 17.04
CA LEU A 4 -10.10 10.25 17.60
C LEU A 4 -11.20 9.20 17.80
N VAL A 5 -11.34 8.24 16.88
CA VAL A 5 -12.38 7.20 16.94
C VAL A 5 -11.83 5.77 17.00
N ARG A 6 -10.49 5.63 17.11
CA ARG A 6 -9.75 4.37 17.25
C ARG A 6 -10.22 3.29 16.27
N GLU A 7 -10.74 2.18 16.76
CA GLU A 7 -11.22 1.02 16.00
C GLU A 7 -12.42 1.33 15.08
N ASN A 8 -13.12 2.44 15.32
CA ASN A 8 -14.28 2.86 14.53
C ASN A 8 -13.93 3.86 13.41
N ALA A 9 -12.64 4.11 13.17
CA ALA A 9 -12.22 4.96 12.06
C ALA A 9 -12.46 4.23 10.73
N PRO A 10 -13.35 4.74 9.85
CA PRO A 10 -13.54 4.11 8.55
C PRO A 10 -12.22 4.17 7.74
N PRO A 11 -11.85 3.10 7.03
CA PRO A 11 -10.70 3.13 6.13
C PRO A 11 -10.95 4.14 5.01
N CYS A 12 -9.94 4.96 4.68
CA CYS A 12 -10.03 5.92 3.58
C CYS A 12 -9.82 5.26 2.20
N LEU A 13 -9.26 4.05 2.17
CA LEU A 13 -9.07 3.20 0.99
C LEU A 13 -9.18 1.73 1.42
N THR A 14 -10.04 0.98 0.74
CA THR A 14 -10.22 -0.47 0.89
C THR A 14 -9.94 -1.13 -0.46
N VAL A 15 -9.09 -2.15 -0.47
CA VAL A 15 -8.75 -2.91 -1.69
C VAL A 15 -9.04 -4.38 -1.47
N ILE A 16 -9.81 -4.99 -2.37
CA ILE A 16 -10.17 -6.42 -2.32
C ILE A 16 -9.59 -7.12 -3.55
N HIS A 17 -8.93 -8.25 -3.34
CA HIS A 17 -8.40 -9.12 -4.39
C HIS A 17 -9.23 -10.40 -4.48
N TYR A 18 -9.88 -10.60 -5.61
CA TYR A 18 -10.67 -11.77 -5.96
C TYR A 18 -9.79 -12.78 -6.70
N THR A 19 -9.47 -13.89 -6.02
CA THR A 19 -8.50 -14.91 -6.47
C THR A 19 -9.16 -16.15 -7.08
N GLU A 20 -10.48 -16.15 -7.20
CA GLU A 20 -11.31 -17.26 -7.69
C GLU A 20 -10.93 -17.66 -9.14
N LEU A 21 -10.48 -16.71 -9.95
CA LEU A 21 -10.05 -16.96 -11.34
C LEU A 21 -8.56 -17.28 -11.48
N MET A 22 -7.81 -17.32 -10.37
CA MET A 22 -6.36 -17.47 -10.41
C MET A 22 -5.96 -18.86 -10.92
N GLN A 23 -6.65 -19.91 -10.49
CA GLN A 23 -6.31 -21.29 -10.86
C GLN A 23 -6.67 -21.58 -12.34
N ASP A 24 -7.86 -21.19 -12.76
CA ASP A 24 -8.38 -21.54 -14.10
C ASP A 24 -7.90 -20.59 -15.20
N LYS A 25 -7.67 -19.30 -14.87
CA LYS A 25 -7.38 -18.25 -15.85
C LYS A 25 -6.07 -17.52 -15.60
N GLY A 26 -5.40 -17.76 -14.47
CA GLY A 26 -4.17 -17.04 -14.11
C GLY A 26 -4.39 -15.56 -13.81
N ILE A 27 -5.61 -15.14 -13.48
CA ILE A 27 -5.97 -13.73 -13.28
C ILE A 27 -6.54 -13.52 -11.87
N VAL A 28 -6.19 -12.38 -11.26
CA VAL A 28 -6.77 -11.88 -10.01
C VAL A 28 -7.46 -10.55 -10.32
N LEU A 29 -8.73 -10.41 -9.93
CA LEU A 29 -9.46 -9.14 -10.07
C LEU A 29 -9.27 -8.31 -8.81
N MET A 30 -9.10 -7.00 -8.95
CA MET A 30 -8.92 -6.09 -7.84
C MET A 30 -10.00 -5.00 -7.87
N ASN A 31 -10.65 -4.77 -6.74
CA ASN A 31 -11.60 -3.68 -6.55
C ASN A 31 -11.11 -2.72 -5.45
N GLY A 32 -11.02 -1.42 -5.76
CA GLY A 32 -10.61 -0.38 -4.83
C GLY A 32 -11.76 0.59 -4.55
N GLN A 33 -12.11 0.77 -3.29
CA GLN A 33 -13.10 1.76 -2.83
C GLN A 33 -12.40 2.78 -1.93
N PHE A 34 -12.62 4.08 -2.17
CA PHE A 34 -11.99 5.14 -1.38
C PHE A 34 -12.98 6.25 -1.06
N ASP A 35 -12.75 6.94 0.06
CA ASP A 35 -13.53 8.11 0.45
C ASP A 35 -13.02 9.36 -0.29
N GLN A 36 -13.82 9.87 -1.23
CA GLN A 36 -13.52 11.07 -2.01
C GLN A 36 -13.37 12.35 -1.17
N LYS A 37 -13.85 12.36 0.08
CA LYS A 37 -13.67 13.48 1.01
C LYS A 37 -12.25 13.51 1.59
N VAL A 38 -11.53 12.40 1.53
CA VAL A 38 -10.20 12.22 2.17
C VAL A 38 -9.11 12.01 1.13
N LEU A 39 -9.39 11.26 0.06
CA LEU A 39 -8.45 10.93 -1.00
C LEU A 39 -9.04 11.27 -2.36
N ASN A 40 -8.24 11.85 -3.24
CA ASN A 40 -8.58 11.88 -4.66
C ASN A 40 -8.20 10.55 -5.34
N GLN A 41 -8.72 10.33 -6.54
CA GLN A 41 -8.48 9.09 -7.29
C GLN A 41 -6.99 8.84 -7.56
N GLN A 42 -6.22 9.88 -7.87
CA GLN A 42 -4.79 9.76 -8.19
C GLN A 42 -3.97 9.32 -6.97
N LEU A 43 -4.28 9.87 -5.79
CA LEU A 43 -3.67 9.44 -4.53
C LEU A 43 -4.07 8.01 -4.19
N ALA A 44 -5.34 7.63 -4.37
CA ALA A 44 -5.79 6.25 -4.16
C ALA A 44 -5.03 5.25 -5.05
N LEU A 45 -4.89 5.55 -6.34
CA LEU A 45 -4.10 4.74 -7.27
C LEU A 45 -2.63 4.69 -6.88
N SER A 46 -2.06 5.81 -6.45
CA SER A 46 -0.66 5.84 -6.01
C SER A 46 -0.43 4.95 -4.79
N LEU A 47 -1.35 4.95 -3.82
CA LEU A 47 -1.28 4.08 -2.65
C LEU A 47 -1.32 2.59 -3.05
N VAL A 48 -2.21 2.22 -3.97
CA VAL A 48 -2.29 0.85 -4.51
C VAL A 48 -0.99 0.47 -5.21
N GLN A 49 -0.42 1.37 -6.01
CA GLN A 49 0.83 1.10 -6.72
C GLN A 49 2.01 0.95 -5.75
N GLN A 50 2.09 1.80 -4.71
CA GLN A 50 3.09 1.68 -3.66
C GLN A 50 2.97 0.35 -2.92
N MET A 51 1.75 -0.07 -2.56
CA MET A 51 1.51 -1.39 -1.97
C MET A 51 2.09 -2.50 -2.86
N SER A 52 1.79 -2.48 -4.16
CA SER A 52 2.34 -3.47 -5.10
C SER A 52 3.86 -3.41 -5.25
N ILE A 53 4.47 -2.22 -5.16
CA ILE A 53 5.93 -2.06 -5.20
C ILE A 53 6.58 -2.66 -3.95
N PHE A 54 6.00 -2.45 -2.76
CA PHE A 54 6.59 -2.92 -1.51
C PHE A 54 6.32 -4.41 -1.22
N TYR A 55 5.12 -4.89 -1.56
CA TYR A 55 4.68 -6.27 -1.26
C TYR A 55 4.66 -7.20 -2.48
N GLY A 56 4.98 -6.69 -3.66
CA GLY A 56 5.02 -7.48 -4.90
C GLY A 56 6.09 -8.56 -4.87
N ARG A 57 5.90 -9.60 -5.70
CA ARG A 57 6.89 -10.64 -5.92
C ARG A 57 8.19 -10.02 -6.42
N ASP A 58 9.32 -10.50 -5.89
CA ASP A 58 10.67 -10.03 -6.23
C ASP A 58 10.90 -8.53 -5.95
N SER A 59 10.12 -7.94 -5.03
CA SER A 59 10.35 -6.57 -4.61
C SER A 59 11.72 -6.42 -3.96
N LYS A 60 12.52 -5.48 -4.48
CA LYS A 60 13.78 -5.04 -3.85
C LYS A 60 13.58 -4.46 -2.43
N TYR A 61 12.34 -4.18 -2.03
CA TYR A 61 12.00 -3.65 -0.72
C TYR A 61 11.55 -4.74 0.28
N TYR A 62 11.59 -6.02 -0.10
CA TYR A 62 11.19 -7.14 0.75
C TYR A 62 11.83 -7.08 2.15
N ASP A 63 13.16 -6.89 2.24
CA ASP A 63 13.88 -6.85 3.52
C ASP A 63 13.45 -5.67 4.40
N MET A 64 13.06 -4.55 3.79
CA MET A 64 12.56 -3.39 4.51
C MET A 64 11.18 -3.68 5.11
N VAL A 65 10.28 -4.27 4.32
CA VAL A 65 8.95 -4.69 4.78
C VAL A 65 9.05 -5.78 5.83
N HIS A 66 9.97 -6.74 5.67
CA HIS A 66 10.21 -7.79 6.64
C HIS A 66 10.69 -7.22 7.98
N ARG A 67 11.65 -6.28 7.97
CA ARG A 67 12.11 -5.59 9.18
C ARG A 67 10.97 -4.81 9.86
N PHE A 68 10.15 -4.12 9.07
CA PHE A 68 9.00 -3.37 9.61
C PHE A 68 8.05 -4.27 10.40
N ASN A 69 7.72 -5.45 9.86
CA ASN A 69 6.73 -6.35 10.46
C ASN A 69 7.30 -7.24 11.58
N TYR A 70 8.56 -7.70 11.47
CA TYR A 70 9.11 -8.74 12.36
C TYR A 70 10.31 -8.29 13.20
N GLN A 71 10.98 -7.19 12.83
CA GLN A 71 12.15 -6.67 13.55
C GLN A 71 12.07 -5.14 13.70
N PRO A 72 10.99 -4.59 14.29
CA PRO A 72 10.72 -3.15 14.29
C PRO A 72 11.84 -2.32 14.94
N VAL A 73 12.59 -2.90 15.89
CA VAL A 73 13.75 -2.25 16.53
C VAL A 73 14.89 -1.97 15.54
N LYS A 74 14.98 -2.75 14.45
CA LYS A 74 15.99 -2.60 13.38
C LYS A 74 15.45 -1.81 12.18
N PHE A 75 14.20 -1.35 12.24
CA PHE A 75 13.57 -0.61 11.15
C PHE A 75 14.01 0.84 11.17
N GLN A 76 14.48 1.34 10.03
CA GLN A 76 14.93 2.73 9.88
C GLN A 76 13.90 3.51 9.04
N TYR A 77 13.17 4.41 9.69
CA TYR A 77 12.16 5.24 9.00
C TYR A 77 12.74 6.09 7.88
N GLN A 78 14.01 6.50 7.99
CA GLN A 78 14.68 7.27 6.96
C GLN A 78 14.83 6.48 5.66
N GLU A 79 15.16 5.19 5.73
CA GLU A 79 15.24 4.32 4.55
C GLU A 79 13.88 4.24 3.82
N LEU A 80 12.77 4.20 4.56
CA LEU A 80 11.43 4.22 3.97
C LEU A 80 11.12 5.56 3.29
N ILE A 81 11.46 6.68 3.94
CA ILE A 81 11.23 8.02 3.37
C ILE A 81 12.02 8.18 2.06
N ASP A 82 13.27 7.74 2.04
CA ASP A 82 14.13 7.83 0.86
C ASP A 82 13.66 6.87 -0.25
N ALA A 83 13.19 5.68 0.13
CA ALA A 83 12.54 4.76 -0.79
C ALA A 83 11.30 5.39 -1.44
N LEU A 84 10.41 6.00 -0.66
CA LEU A 84 9.20 6.66 -1.17
C LEU A 84 9.52 7.84 -2.10
N LYS A 85 10.52 8.65 -1.77
CA LYS A 85 10.98 9.76 -2.62
C LYS A 85 11.60 9.28 -3.94
N SER A 86 12.20 8.09 -3.94
CA SER A 86 12.77 7.51 -5.16
C SER A 86 11.72 6.94 -6.13
N LEU A 87 10.46 6.84 -5.71
CA LEU A 87 9.40 6.30 -6.57
C LEU A 87 8.98 7.35 -7.61
N PRO A 88 8.77 6.95 -8.88
CA PRO A 88 8.45 7.87 -9.98
C PRO A 88 7.13 8.64 -9.80
N GLN A 89 6.29 8.23 -8.84
CA GLN A 89 5.01 8.86 -8.53
C GLN A 89 5.13 10.02 -7.54
N TYR A 90 6.28 10.18 -6.87
CA TYR A 90 6.49 11.20 -5.84
C TYR A 90 6.51 12.62 -6.44
N ASP A 91 6.91 12.76 -7.70
CA ASP A 91 6.96 14.04 -8.43
C ASP A 91 5.59 14.53 -8.91
N MET A 92 4.49 13.80 -8.67
CA MET A 92 3.12 14.24 -9.01
C MET A 92 2.51 15.17 -7.94
N LYS A 93 3.32 16.07 -7.36
CA LYS A 93 2.87 17.13 -6.44
C LYS A 93 2.82 18.48 -7.11
#